data_AF-A0A838BJZ1-F1
#
_entry.id   AF-A0A838BJZ1-F1
#
_cell.length_a   1.000
_cell.length_b   1.000
_cell.length_c   1.000
_cell.angle_alpha   90.00
_cell.angle_beta   90.00
_cell.angle_gamma   90.00
#
_symmetry.space_group_name_H-M   'P 1'
#
loop_
_entity.id
_entity.type
_entity.pdbx_description
1 polymer ?
#
loop_
_entity_poly.entity_id
_entity_poly.type
_entity_poly.pdbx_seq_one_letter_code
_entity_poly.pdbx_strand_id
1 'polypeptide(L)'
;MIRFLKALILLPVAILVVLLAVANRAPVTLSLDPFSQDAPEFATRLPLFAVIFAAVMLGVVIGGTATWLAQGKNRKSRRQLRRETRQLRYETERLKSQTPASTTLPATVSASPSPRF
;
A
#
# COMPACT_ATOMS: atom_id res chain seq x y z
N MET A 1 4.13 -7.95 -6.67
CA MET A 1 3.75 -8.57 -5.39
C MET A 1 2.65 -7.84 -4.62
N ILE A 2 2.77 -6.54 -4.31
CA ILE A 2 1.75 -5.82 -3.49
C ILE A 2 0.31 -5.89 -4.05
N ARG A 3 0.13 -5.89 -5.37
CA ARG A 3 -1.19 -6.04 -6.00
C ARG A 3 -1.82 -7.41 -5.77
N PHE A 4 -0.99 -8.46 -5.74
CA PHE A 4 -1.45 -9.83 -5.47
C PHE A 4 -1.87 -9.97 -4.00
N LEU A 5 -1.08 -9.44 -3.06
CA LEU A 5 -1.43 -9.45 -1.64
C LEU A 5 -2.70 -8.64 -1.34
N LYS A 6 -2.88 -7.49 -2.01
CA LYS A 6 -4.14 -6.74 -1.97
C LYS A 6 -5.32 -7.57 -2.45
N ALA A 7 -5.19 -8.25 -3.59
CA ALA A 7 -6.25 -9.10 -4.12
C ALA A 7 -6.56 -10.28 -3.19
N LEU A 8 -5.52 -10.89 -2.61
CA LEU A 8 -5.63 -12.00 -1.67
C LEU A 8 -6.40 -11.62 -0.40
N ILE A 9 -6.30 -10.37 0.05
CA ILE A 9 -7.04 -9.85 1.21
C ILE A 9 -8.44 -9.37 0.79
N LEU A 10 -8.57 -8.70 -0.35
CA LEU A 10 -9.83 -8.09 -0.78
C LEU A 10 -10.86 -9.12 -1.24
N LEU A 11 -10.40 -10.22 -1.86
CA LEU A 11 -11.25 -11.30 -2.34
C LEU A 11 -12.06 -11.98 -1.21
N PRO A 12 -11.45 -12.47 -0.11
CA PRO A 12 -12.21 -13.09 0.98
C PRO A 12 -13.13 -12.09 1.70
N VAL A 13 -12.72 -10.82 1.82
CA VAL A 13 -13.60 -9.76 2.36
C VAL A 13 -14.82 -9.58 1.46
N ALA A 14 -14.64 -9.52 0.15
CA ALA A 14 -15.75 -9.42 -0.80
C ALA A 14 -16.69 -10.62 -0.71
N ILE A 15 -16.15 -11.84 -0.59
CA ILE A 15 -16.94 -13.07 -0.41
C ILE A 15 -17.77 -13.00 0.88
N LEU A 16 -17.18 -12.57 2.00
CA LEU A 16 -17.91 -12.40 3.27
C LEU A 16 -19.05 -11.39 3.14
N VAL A 17 -18.81 -10.25 2.49
CA VAL A 17 -19.83 -9.23 2.25
C VAL A 17 -20.99 -9.79 1.41
N VAL A 18 -20.68 -10.54 0.35
CA VAL A 18 -21.71 -11.18 -0.51
C VAL A 18 -22.49 -12.24 0.25
N LEU A 19 -21.82 -13.11 1.02
CA LEU A 19 -22.47 -14.15 1.83
C LEU A 19 -23.42 -13.55 2.85
N LEU A 20 -22.97 -12.52 3.57
CA LEU A 20 -23.78 -11.80 4.52
C LEU A 20 -24.97 -11.12 3.83
N ALA A 21 -24.78 -10.62 2.61
CA ALA A 21 -25.84 -9.99 1.85
C ALA A 21 -26.94 -10.96 1.40
N VAL A 22 -26.53 -12.13 0.90
CA VAL A 22 -27.46 -13.18 0.48
C VAL A 22 -28.20 -13.78 1.68
N ALA A 23 -27.48 -14.03 2.78
CA ALA A 23 -28.06 -14.57 4.01
C ALA A 23 -29.04 -13.59 4.67
N ASN A 24 -28.76 -12.29 4.63
CA ASN A 24 -29.57 -11.24 5.24
C ASN A 24 -30.31 -10.40 4.20
N ARG A 25 -30.92 -11.07 3.21
CA ARG A 25 -31.84 -10.44 2.25
C ARG A 25 -33.14 -9.97 2.91
N ALA A 26 -33.53 -10.61 4.01
CA ALA A 26 -34.69 -10.23 4.78
C ALA A 26 -34.43 -8.89 5.52
N PRO A 27 -35.43 -8.01 5.65
CA PRO A 27 -35.29 -6.78 6.42
C PRO A 27 -35.08 -7.09 7.90
N VAL A 28 -33.88 -6.78 8.43
CA VAL A 28 -33.51 -6.93 9.84
C VAL A 28 -33.70 -5.59 10.54
N THR A 29 -34.17 -5.62 11.78
CA THR A 29 -34.25 -4.42 12.61
C THR A 29 -32.84 -4.05 13.08
N LEU A 30 -32.30 -2.97 12.54
CA LEU A 30 -31.04 -2.40 13.02
C LEU A 30 -31.37 -1.35 14.09
N SER A 31 -30.96 -1.59 15.33
CA SER A 31 -30.99 -0.59 16.40
C SER A 31 -29.60 0.04 16.55
N LEU A 32 -29.55 1.37 16.56
CA LEU A 32 -28.32 2.12 16.85
C LEU A 32 -28.22 2.56 18.33
N ASP A 33 -29.16 2.12 19.18
CA ASP A 33 -29.17 2.41 20.60
C ASP A 33 -28.70 1.18 21.41
N PRO A 34 -27.55 1.25 22.13
CA PRO A 34 -27.07 0.15 22.96
C PRO A 34 -27.71 0.08 24.36
N PHE A 35 -28.53 1.06 24.76
CA PHE A 35 -29.09 1.19 26.11
C PHE A 35 -30.61 1.00 26.18
N SER A 36 -31.35 1.26 25.11
CA SER A 36 -32.81 1.04 25.08
C SER A 36 -33.17 -0.25 24.34
N GLN A 37 -33.46 -1.34 25.07
CA GLN A 37 -33.90 -2.60 24.44
C GLN A 37 -35.39 -2.59 24.07
N ASP A 38 -36.21 -1.84 24.81
CA ASP A 38 -37.68 -1.92 24.70
C ASP A 38 -38.29 -0.88 23.74
N ALA A 39 -37.60 0.24 23.49
CA ALA A 39 -38.05 1.29 22.59
C ALA A 39 -36.85 2.00 21.91
N PRO A 40 -36.14 1.33 20.99
CA PRO A 40 -35.06 1.97 20.25
C PRO A 40 -35.59 3.08 19.34
N GLU A 41 -35.41 4.34 19.75
CA GLU A 41 -35.81 5.53 18.97
C GLU A 41 -35.12 5.57 17.59
N PHE A 42 -33.97 4.92 17.47
CA PHE A 42 -33.19 4.78 16.24
C PHE A 42 -33.16 3.34 15.72
N ALA A 43 -34.31 2.66 15.70
CA ALA A 43 -34.48 1.39 15.01
C ALA A 43 -35.04 1.59 13.60
N THR A 44 -34.30 1.12 12.58
CA THR A 44 -34.81 1.11 11.20
C THR A 44 -34.70 -0.29 10.62
N ARG A 45 -35.73 -0.70 9.86
CA ARG A 45 -35.79 -2.01 9.23
C ARG A 45 -35.20 -1.93 7.83
N LEU A 46 -33.95 -2.37 7.68
CA LEU A 46 -33.28 -2.45 6.37
C LEU A 46 -32.55 -3.78 6.23
N PRO A 47 -32.33 -4.25 5.00
CA PRO A 47 -31.43 -5.36 4.77
C PRO A 47 -30.00 -5.02 5.23
N LEU A 48 -29.37 -5.91 6.00
CA LEU A 48 -28.03 -5.67 6.55
C LEU A 48 -26.97 -5.42 5.46
N PHE A 49 -27.16 -5.97 4.27
CA PHE A 49 -26.24 -5.73 3.15
C PHE A 49 -26.14 -4.25 2.80
N ALA A 50 -27.25 -3.52 2.83
CA ALA A 50 -27.27 -2.11 2.44
C ALA A 50 -26.43 -1.26 3.39
N VAL A 51 -26.53 -1.54 4.70
CA VAL A 51 -25.74 -0.88 5.75
C VAL A 51 -24.25 -1.12 5.55
N ILE A 52 -23.87 -2.36 5.27
CA ILE A 52 -22.46 -2.74 5.14
C ILE A 52 -21.86 -2.21 3.85
N PHE A 53 -22.59 -2.26 2.73
CA PHE A 53 -22.15 -1.62 1.49
C PHE A 53 -21.97 -0.12 1.68
N ALA A 54 -22.88 0.56 2.38
CA ALA A 54 -22.74 1.98 2.69
C ALA A 54 -21.49 2.25 3.54
N ALA A 55 -21.25 1.45 4.59
CA ALA A 55 -20.06 1.58 5.43
C ALA A 55 -18.75 1.35 4.65
N VAL A 56 -18.71 0.32 3.79
CA VAL A 56 -17.56 0.05 2.93
C VAL A 56 -17.34 1.18 1.93
N MET A 57 -18.40 1.66 1.27
CA MET A 57 -18.32 2.80 0.35
C MET A 57 -17.77 4.04 1.05
N LEU A 58 -18.27 4.35 2.25
CA LEU A 58 -17.79 5.46 3.05
C LEU A 58 -16.29 5.30 3.36
N GLY A 59 -15.87 4.11 3.79
CA GLY A 59 -14.46 3.78 4.04
C GLY A 59 -13.58 3.95 2.80
N VAL A 60 -14.06 3.54 1.62
CA VAL A 60 -13.34 3.71 0.35
C VAL A 60 -13.22 5.18 -0.03
N VAL A 61 -14.27 5.97 0.13
CA VAL A 61 -14.24 7.42 -0.15
C VAL A 61 -13.27 8.12 0.79
N ILE A 62 -13.32 7.82 2.09
CA ILE A 62 -12.41 8.40 3.08
C ILE A 62 -10.96 7.98 2.80
N GLY A 63 -10.71 6.68 2.61
CA GLY A 63 -9.38 6.17 2.30
C GLY A 63 -8.82 6.71 0.98
N GLY A 64 -9.68 6.84 -0.03
CA GLY A 64 -9.36 7.40 -1.34
C GLY A 64 -8.99 8.88 -1.26
N THR A 65 -9.80 9.69 -0.57
CA THR A 65 -9.53 11.13 -0.37
C THR A 65 -8.27 11.34 0.47
N ALA A 66 -8.10 10.59 1.57
CA ALA A 66 -6.88 10.64 2.38
C ALA A 66 -5.63 10.28 1.57
N THR A 67 -5.68 9.22 0.77
CA THR A 67 -4.57 8.81 -0.11
C THR A 67 -4.29 9.87 -1.18
N TRP A 68 -5.34 10.46 -1.78
CA TRP A 68 -5.22 11.51 -2.79
C TRP A 68 -4.56 12.78 -2.22
N LEU A 69 -4.94 13.19 -1.01
CA LEU A 69 -4.30 14.32 -0.32
C LEU A 69 -2.85 14.01 0.06
N ALA A 70 -2.57 12.80 0.58
CA ALA A 70 -1.22 12.36 0.92
C ALA A 70 -0.30 12.29 -0.31
N GLN A 71 -0.79 11.76 -1.44
CA GLN A 71 -0.05 11.67 -2.69
C GLN A 71 0.05 13.03 -3.41
N GLY A 72 -0.96 13.91 -3.26
CA GLY A 72 -1.04 15.22 -3.89
C GLY A 72 0.07 16.18 -3.44
N LYS A 73 0.46 16.11 -2.16
CA LYS A 73 1.57 16.92 -1.60
C LYS A 73 2.92 16.64 -2.27
N ASN A 74 3.11 15.46 -2.85
CA ASN A 74 4.40 15.04 -3.42
C ASN A 74 4.64 15.49 -4.87
N ARG A 75 3.74 16.27 -5.48
CA ARG A 75 3.83 16.67 -6.89
C ARG A 75 5.06 17.54 -7.20
N LYS A 76 5.51 18.39 -6.25
CA LYS A 76 6.77 19.14 -6.35
C LYS A 76 8.00 18.28 -6.05
N SER A 77 7.94 17.46 -5.00
CA SER A 77 9.05 16.61 -4.56
C SER A 77 9.52 15.63 -5.65
N ARG A 78 8.58 15.04 -6.41
CA ARG A 78 8.94 14.13 -7.53
C ARG A 78 9.71 14.81 -8.67
N ARG A 79 9.54 16.13 -8.87
CA ARG A 79 10.30 16.89 -9.87
C ARG A 79 11.69 17.26 -9.34
N GLN A 80 11.78 17.67 -8.08
CA GLN A 80 13.05 17.98 -7.40
C GLN A 80 13.95 16.74 -7.35
N LEU A 81 13.41 15.61 -6.88
CA LEU A 81 14.15 14.36 -6.72
C LEU A 81 14.66 13.80 -8.06
N ARG A 82 13.91 14.01 -9.15
CA ARG A 82 14.35 13.67 -10.52
C ARG A 82 15.51 14.55 -11.02
N ARG A 83 15.63 15.79 -10.55
CA ARG A 83 16.75 16.69 -10.91
C ARG A 83 18.00 16.33 -10.13
N GLU A 84 17.88 16.13 -8.81
CA GLU A 84 18.99 15.69 -7.96
C GLU A 84 19.56 14.34 -8.42
N THR A 85 18.72 13.34 -8.66
CA THR A 85 19.21 12.04 -9.19
C THR A 85 19.91 12.16 -10.54
N ARG A 86 19.53 13.14 -11.38
CA ARG A 86 20.18 13.37 -12.67
C ARG A 86 21.53 14.06 -12.48
N GLN A 87 21.61 15.05 -11.59
CA GLN A 87 22.87 15.73 -11.24
C GLN A 87 23.87 14.77 -10.60
N LEU A 88 23.44 13.99 -9.60
CA LEU A 88 24.26 12.96 -8.96
C LEU A 88 24.78 11.93 -9.98
N ARG A 89 23.95 11.50 -10.93
CA ARG A 89 24.39 10.62 -12.02
C ARG A 89 25.44 11.28 -12.91
N TYR A 90 25.24 12.53 -13.31
CA TYR A 90 26.22 13.26 -14.11
C TYR A 90 27.54 13.42 -13.37
N GLU A 91 27.53 13.73 -12.08
CA GLU A 91 28.74 13.83 -11.26
C GLU A 91 29.45 12.48 -11.13
N THR A 92 28.73 11.39 -10.91
CA THR A 92 29.33 10.04 -10.90
C THR A 92 29.94 9.68 -12.26
N GLU A 93 29.28 10.01 -13.37
CA GLU A 93 29.79 9.76 -14.72
C GLU A 93 31.05 10.62 -14.99
N ARG A 94 31.01 11.90 -14.58
CA ARG A 94 32.13 12.85 -14.66
C ARG A 94 33.33 12.37 -13.85
N LEU A 95 33.13 11.89 -12.64
CA LEU A 95 34.17 11.32 -11.78
C LEU A 95 34.73 10.04 -12.41
N LYS A 96 33.86 9.16 -12.92
CA LYS A 96 34.27 7.91 -13.59
C LYS A 96 35.03 8.16 -14.90
N SER A 97 34.72 9.23 -15.62
CA SER A 97 35.45 9.66 -16.82
C SER A 97 36.73 10.45 -16.53
N GLN A 98 36.84 11.09 -15.35
CA GLN A 98 38.04 11.77 -14.87
C GLN A 98 38.99 10.83 -14.13
N THR A 99 38.55 9.62 -13.77
CA THR A 99 39.44 8.50 -13.48
C THR A 99 39.83 7.87 -14.82
N PRO A 100 40.94 8.26 -15.46
CA PRO A 100 41.50 7.47 -16.54
C PRO A 100 41.76 6.05 -16.01
N ALA A 101 41.80 5.07 -16.91
CA ALA A 101 42.26 3.72 -16.66
C ALA A 101 43.72 3.71 -16.16
N SER A 102 43.90 4.13 -14.92
CA SER A 102 45.16 4.24 -14.18
C SER A 102 44.90 3.82 -12.75
N THR A 103 44.16 2.73 -12.60
CA THR A 103 44.36 1.82 -11.48
C THR A 103 44.43 0.43 -12.08
N THR A 104 45.51 0.20 -12.83
CA THR A 104 46.23 -1.07 -12.67
C THR A 104 46.47 -1.23 -11.17
N LEU A 105 45.55 -1.91 -10.49
CA LEU A 105 45.87 -2.56 -9.24
C LEU A 105 47.13 -3.37 -9.52
N PRO A 106 48.25 -3.17 -8.80
CA PRO A 106 49.36 -4.07 -8.92
C PRO A 106 48.83 -5.46 -8.59
N ALA A 107 48.88 -6.35 -9.56
CA ALA A 107 48.90 -7.77 -9.29
C ALA A 107 50.19 -8.04 -8.50
N THR A 108 50.16 -7.81 -7.20
CA THR A 108 51.16 -8.28 -6.24
C THR A 108 50.40 -9.17 -5.26
N VAL A 109 50.38 -10.49 -5.52
CA VAL A 109 51.18 -11.48 -4.78
C VAL A 109 50.59 -11.62 -3.36
N SER A 110 49.88 -12.69 -2.99
CA SER A 110 50.37 -14.08 -2.98
C SER A 110 49.22 -15.11 -3.00
N ALA A 111 49.28 -16.06 -3.92
CA ALA A 111 48.73 -17.39 -3.67
C ALA A 111 49.62 -18.07 -2.62
N SER A 112 49.04 -18.49 -1.50
CA SER A 112 49.72 -19.32 -0.49
C SER A 112 49.76 -20.76 -1.01
N PRO A 113 50.93 -21.38 -1.26
CA PRO A 113 51.00 -22.80 -1.55
C PRO A 113 50.94 -23.57 -0.22
N SER A 114 49.92 -24.42 -0.08
CA SER A 114 49.83 -25.42 0.97
C SER A 114 50.98 -26.43 0.84
N PRO A 115 51.81 -26.68 1.86
CA PRO A 115 52.76 -27.77 1.83
C PRO A 115 52.02 -29.08 2.11
N ARG A 116 52.13 -30.03 1.18
CA ARG A 116 51.79 -31.43 1.41
C ARG A 116 52.83 -32.04 2.34
N PHE A 117 52.36 -32.66 3.41
CA PHE A 117 52.93 -33.88 3.99
C PHE A 117 51.79 -34.87 4.16
#